data_AF-I3SWA0-F1
#
_entry.id   AF-I3SWA0-F1
#
_cell.length_a   1.000
_cell.length_b   1.000
_cell.length_c   1.000
_cell.angle_alpha   90.00
_cell.angle_beta   90.00
_cell.angle_gamma   90.00
#
_symmetry.space_group_name_H-M   'P 1'
#
loop_
_entity.id
_entity.type
_entity.pdbx_description
1 polymer ?
#
loop_
_entity_poly.entity_id
_entity_poly.type
_entity_poly.pdbx_seq_one_letter_code
_entity_poly.pdbx_strand_id
1 'polypeptide(L)'
;MLLGAVGETDEGLLEFAKGCPNLQKLEMRGCSFFSEHALAVAATQLTSLRYLWVQGYGASPTGRDLLAMARPFWNIELIPSRRVVVNNNMDGPVVSVHHPAHILAYYSLAGQRSDFPDTVVPLDPATFVEP
;
A
#
# COMPACT_ATOMS: atom_id res chain seq x y z
N MET A 1 1.33 -7.48 -12.37
CA MET A 1 0.57 -6.50 -13.18
C MET A 1 0.80 -5.13 -12.59
N LEU A 2 1.08 -4.13 -13.43
CA LEU A 2 1.21 -2.73 -13.02
C LEU A 2 0.01 -1.95 -13.55
N LEU A 3 -0.69 -1.25 -12.67
CA LEU A 3 -1.83 -0.39 -12.98
C LEU A 3 -1.47 1.08 -12.68
N GLY A 4 -1.81 1.98 -13.60
CA GLY A 4 -1.54 3.41 -13.45
C GLY A 4 -2.79 4.24 -13.74
N ALA A 5 -3.26 4.99 -12.74
CA ALA A 5 -4.43 5.88 -12.85
C ALA A 5 -5.64 5.25 -13.57
N VAL A 6 -5.99 4.01 -13.21
CA VAL A 6 -7.12 3.27 -13.78
C VAL A 6 -8.26 3.15 -12.79
N GLY A 7 -9.50 3.15 -13.29
CA GLY A 7 -10.70 3.08 -12.46
C GLY A 7 -11.12 4.44 -11.92
N GLU A 8 -12.29 4.47 -11.29
CA GLU A 8 -12.90 5.69 -10.77
C GLU A 8 -13.39 5.51 -9.32
N THR A 9 -13.80 4.30 -8.95
CA THR A 9 -14.37 3.98 -7.64
C THR A 9 -13.93 2.60 -7.15
N ASP A 10 -14.10 2.36 -5.85
CA ASP A 10 -13.77 1.09 -5.19
C ASP A 10 -14.44 -0.12 -5.85
N GLU A 11 -15.66 0.02 -6.36
CA GLU A 11 -16.40 -1.07 -7.03
C GLU A 11 -15.61 -1.65 -8.21
N GLY A 12 -14.96 -0.78 -9.01
CA GLY A 12 -14.17 -1.23 -10.15
C GLY A 12 -12.96 -2.08 -9.74
N LEU A 13 -12.30 -1.71 -8.64
CA LEU A 13 -11.19 -2.49 -8.07
C LEU A 13 -11.67 -3.85 -7.55
N LEU A 14 -12.83 -3.90 -6.90
CA LEU A 14 -13.38 -5.13 -6.35
C LEU A 14 -13.83 -6.09 -7.47
N GLU A 15 -14.44 -5.59 -8.54
CA GLU A 15 -14.77 -6.42 -9.71
C GLU A 15 -13.50 -6.94 -10.41
N PHE A 16 -12.47 -6.11 -10.54
CA PHE A 16 -11.17 -6.54 -11.04
C PHE A 16 -10.57 -7.69 -10.21
N ALA A 17 -10.65 -7.60 -8.88
CA ALA A 17 -10.12 -8.60 -7.97
C ALA A 17 -10.77 -9.98 -8.16
N LYS A 18 -12.08 -10.03 -8.44
CA LYS A 18 -12.82 -11.27 -8.73
C LYS A 18 -12.34 -11.96 -10.01
N GLY A 19 -11.91 -11.20 -11.02
CA GLY A 19 -11.52 -11.72 -12.33
C GLY A 19 -10.09 -12.28 -12.42
N CYS A 20 -9.26 -12.07 -11.41
CA CYS A 20 -7.81 -12.29 -11.50
C CYS A 20 -7.27 -13.37 -10.52
N PRO A 21 -7.77 -14.63 -10.56
CA PRO A 21 -7.45 -15.63 -9.54
C PRO A 21 -5.98 -16.06 -9.50
N ASN A 22 -5.23 -15.89 -10.60
CA ASN A 22 -3.83 -16.30 -10.72
C ASN A 22 -2.82 -15.15 -10.51
N LEU A 23 -3.30 -13.95 -10.18
CA LEU A 23 -2.43 -12.78 -10.05
C LEU A 23 -1.57 -12.89 -8.80
N GLN A 24 -0.25 -12.99 -8.97
CA GLN A 24 0.70 -13.12 -7.85
C GLN A 24 1.32 -11.79 -7.41
N LYS A 25 1.43 -10.83 -8.32
CA LYS A 25 2.08 -9.53 -8.07
C LYS A 25 1.21 -8.41 -8.62
N LEU A 26 0.78 -7.50 -7.76
CA LEU A 26 0.02 -6.31 -8.12
C LEU A 26 0.79 -5.05 -7.70
N GLU A 27 0.97 -4.14 -8.65
CA GLU A 27 1.58 -2.83 -8.43
C GLU A 27 0.61 -1.77 -8.93
N MET A 28 0.36 -0.73 -8.13
CA MET A 28 -0.59 0.33 -8.47
C MET A 28 -0.01 1.70 -8.15
N ARG A 29 -0.15 2.65 -9.08
CA ARG A 29 0.32 4.02 -8.88
C ARG A 29 -0.72 5.04 -9.33
N GLY A 30 -0.91 6.08 -8.53
CA GLY A 30 -1.77 7.20 -8.88
C GLY A 30 -3.26 6.82 -8.90
N CYS A 31 -3.65 5.85 -8.09
CA CYS A 31 -5.04 5.42 -7.93
C CYS A 31 -5.61 5.95 -6.60
N SER A 32 -5.57 7.28 -6.41
CA SER A 32 -5.94 7.93 -5.14
C SER A 32 -7.43 7.85 -4.82
N PHE A 33 -8.25 7.46 -5.79
CA PHE A 33 -9.68 7.23 -5.64
C PHE A 33 -10.01 5.86 -5.01
N PHE A 34 -9.06 4.92 -4.98
CA PHE A 34 -9.27 3.66 -4.25
C PHE A 34 -8.98 3.84 -2.77
N SER A 35 -9.96 3.50 -1.95
CA SER A 35 -9.81 3.57 -0.50
C SER A 35 -8.85 2.51 0.04
N GLU A 36 -8.24 2.82 1.17
CA GLU A 36 -7.44 1.88 1.95
C GLU A 36 -8.18 0.56 2.22
N HIS A 37 -9.46 0.64 2.60
CA HIS A 37 -10.31 -0.53 2.84
C HIS A 37 -10.53 -1.37 1.59
N ALA A 38 -10.86 -0.75 0.45
CA ALA A 38 -11.08 -1.48 -0.80
C ALA A 38 -9.81 -2.19 -1.30
N LEU A 39 -8.63 -1.57 -1.12
CA LEU A 39 -7.35 -2.21 -1.41
C LEU A 39 -7.13 -3.46 -0.55
N ALA A 40 -7.45 -3.38 0.75
CA ALA A 40 -7.34 -4.52 1.64
C ALA A 40 -8.31 -5.65 1.23
N VAL A 41 -9.57 -5.33 0.96
CA VAL A 41 -10.57 -6.32 0.51
C VAL A 41 -10.20 -6.93 -0.85
N ALA A 42 -9.71 -6.15 -1.80
CA ALA A 42 -9.24 -6.67 -3.08
C ALA A 42 -8.06 -7.65 -2.89
N ALA A 43 -7.14 -7.35 -1.98
CA ALA A 43 -6.01 -8.22 -1.68
C ALA A 43 -6.41 -9.58 -1.06
N THR A 44 -7.57 -9.68 -0.41
CA THR A 44 -8.10 -10.96 0.10
C THR A 44 -8.85 -11.75 -0.99
N GLN A 45 -9.45 -11.07 -1.96
CA GLN A 45 -10.11 -11.71 -3.11
C GLN A 45 -9.12 -12.24 -4.15
N LEU A 46 -7.96 -11.60 -4.31
CA LEU A 46 -6.87 -12.06 -5.15
C LEU A 46 -6.13 -13.25 -4.50
N THR A 47 -6.72 -14.44 -4.61
CA THR A 47 -6.30 -15.65 -3.86
C THR A 47 -4.86 -16.10 -4.10
N SER A 48 -4.29 -15.82 -5.28
CA SER A 48 -2.88 -16.13 -5.58
C SER A 48 -1.91 -15.00 -5.25
N LEU A 49 -2.38 -13.87 -4.72
CA LEU A 49 -1.55 -12.69 -4.51
C LEU A 49 -0.47 -12.93 -3.46
N ARG A 50 0.77 -12.63 -3.82
CA ARG A 50 1.96 -12.78 -2.97
C ARG A 50 2.70 -11.48 -2.73
N TYR A 51 2.44 -10.47 -3.54
CA TYR A 51 3.07 -9.17 -3.46
C TYR A 51 2.08 -8.08 -3.90
N LEU A 52 1.97 -7.05 -3.09
CA LEU A 52 1.19 -5.85 -3.35
C LEU A 52 2.07 -4.63 -3.10
N TRP A 53 2.12 -3.72 -4.06
CA TRP A 53 2.66 -2.38 -3.86
C TRP A 53 1.69 -1.33 -4.39
N VAL A 54 1.42 -0.30 -3.59
CA VAL A 54 0.51 0.78 -3.96
C VAL A 54 1.15 2.11 -3.59
N GLN A 55 1.13 3.07 -4.51
CA GLN A 55 1.53 4.46 -4.24
C GLN A 55 0.38 5.42 -4.60
N GLY A 56 0.02 6.28 -3.64
CA GLY A 56 -1.01 7.29 -3.82
C GLY A 56 -2.40 6.67 -3.87
N TYR A 57 -2.87 6.24 -2.71
CA TYR A 57 -4.22 5.69 -2.46
C TYR A 57 -5.02 6.62 -1.54
N GLY A 58 -6.33 6.40 -1.44
CA GLY A 58 -7.21 7.09 -0.51
C GLY A 58 -6.98 6.60 0.92
N ALA A 59 -6.00 7.19 1.60
CA ALA A 59 -5.64 6.82 2.97
C ALA A 59 -6.79 7.09 3.96
N SER A 60 -7.01 6.15 4.89
CA SER A 60 -7.95 6.36 5.99
C SER A 60 -7.33 7.27 7.05
N PRO A 61 -8.12 7.99 7.87
CA PRO A 61 -7.58 8.81 8.96
C PRO A 61 -6.78 8.02 10.01
N THR A 62 -7.08 6.72 10.14
CA THR A 62 -6.49 5.85 11.17
C THR A 62 -5.35 4.98 10.63
N GLY A 63 -5.27 4.78 9.31
CA GLY A 63 -4.38 3.81 8.67
C GLY A 63 -4.68 2.34 9.00
N ARG A 64 -5.81 2.08 9.67
CA ARG A 64 -6.15 0.75 10.22
C ARG A 64 -7.00 -0.09 9.27
N ASP A 65 -7.54 0.47 8.20
CA ASP A 65 -8.40 -0.27 7.27
C ASP A 65 -7.59 -1.35 6.53
N LEU A 66 -6.26 -1.18 6.42
CA LEU A 66 -5.34 -2.20 5.92
C LEU A 66 -5.31 -3.48 6.76
N LEU A 67 -5.73 -3.43 8.02
CA LEU A 67 -5.81 -4.63 8.86
C LEU A 67 -6.88 -5.61 8.34
N ALA A 68 -7.81 -5.18 7.47
CA ALA A 68 -8.76 -6.08 6.83
C ALA A 68 -8.11 -7.14 5.92
N MET A 69 -6.85 -6.94 5.48
CA MET A 69 -6.08 -7.95 4.75
C MET A 69 -5.08 -8.73 5.60
N ALA A 70 -5.06 -8.50 6.91
CA ALA A 70 -4.20 -9.22 7.85
C ALA A 70 -4.50 -10.72 7.83
N ARG A 71 -3.45 -11.53 7.64
CA ARG A 71 -3.51 -12.99 7.65
C ARG A 71 -2.13 -13.58 7.93
N PRO A 72 -2.02 -14.86 8.35
CA PRO A 72 -0.74 -15.48 8.64
C PRO A 72 0.25 -15.31 7.47
N PHE A 73 1.51 -15.02 7.80
CA PHE A 73 2.61 -14.82 6.86
C PHE A 73 2.49 -13.59 5.94
N TRP A 74 1.44 -12.78 6.05
CA TRP A 74 1.25 -11.57 5.23
C TRP A 74 1.76 -10.33 5.97
N ASN A 75 2.95 -9.86 5.57
CA ASN A 75 3.52 -8.63 6.11
C ASN A 75 2.92 -7.42 5.41
N ILE A 76 2.69 -6.34 6.17
CA ILE A 76 2.19 -5.07 5.65
C ILE A 76 3.11 -3.97 6.18
N GLU A 77 3.62 -3.13 5.28
CA GLU A 77 4.54 -2.04 5.55
C GLU A 77 3.99 -0.75 4.94
N LEU A 78 3.98 0.31 5.74
CA LEU A 78 3.60 1.65 5.33
C LEU A 78 4.86 2.51 5.14
N ILE A 79 4.90 3.23 4.03
CA ILE A 79 5.92 4.25 3.77
C ILE A 79 5.18 5.59 3.73
N PRO A 80 5.27 6.42 4.78
CA PRO A 80 4.51 7.66 4.86
C PRO A 80 4.81 8.62 3.70
N SER A 81 3.87 9.52 3.42
CA SER A 81 4.11 10.58 2.46
C SER A 81 5.23 11.51 2.95
N ARG A 82 6.05 11.98 2.01
CA ARG A 82 7.17 12.89 2.32
C ARG A 82 7.24 14.02 1.32
N ARG A 83 7.62 15.21 1.80
CA ARG A 83 8.00 16.32 0.93
C ARG A 83 9.51 16.32 0.80
N VAL A 84 9.99 16.06 -0.41
CA VAL A 84 11.42 16.11 -0.72
C VAL A 84 11.72 17.46 -1.31
N VAL A 85 12.65 18.17 -0.70
CA VAL A 85 13.16 19.43 -1.24
C VAL A 85 14.24 19.08 -2.26
N VAL A 86 14.01 19.41 -3.53
CA VAL A 86 14.98 19.19 -4.60
C VAL A 86 15.64 20.53 -4.92
N ASN A 87 16.91 20.67 -4.54
CA ASN A 87 17.73 21.82 -4.93
C ASN A 87 18.39 21.53 -6.27
N ASN A 88 17.75 21.95 -7.36
CA ASN A 88 18.35 21.92 -8.69
C ASN A 88 19.31 23.11 -8.85
N ASN A 89 20.48 23.02 -8.21
CA ASN A 89 21.61 23.98 -8.26
C ASN A 89 21.34 25.38 -7.67
N MET A 90 22.43 26.06 -7.31
CA MET A 90 22.54 27.16 -6.32
C MET A 90 21.72 28.44 -6.57
N ASP A 91 20.99 28.58 -7.69
CA ASP A 91 20.20 29.78 -8.03
C ASP A 91 18.75 29.48 -8.49
N GLY A 92 18.28 28.23 -8.37
CA GLY A 92 16.93 27.82 -8.75
C GLY A 92 15.91 27.92 -7.60
N PRO A 93 14.61 28.11 -7.88
CA PRO A 93 13.58 28.03 -6.86
C PRO A 93 13.58 26.63 -6.22
N VAL A 94 13.49 26.61 -4.90
CA VAL A 94 13.38 25.37 -4.11
C VAL A 94 12.07 24.67 -4.49
N VAL A 95 12.14 23.56 -5.21
CA VAL A 95 10.95 22.78 -5.57
C VAL A 95 10.70 21.71 -4.51
N SER A 96 9.60 21.84 -3.78
CA SER A 96 9.12 20.77 -2.90
C SER A 96 8.33 19.75 -3.71
N VAL A 97 8.85 18.54 -3.88
CA VAL A 97 8.15 17.43 -4.53
C VAL A 97 7.46 16.57 -3.48
N HIS A 98 6.13 16.53 -3.53
CA HIS A 98 5.34 15.66 -2.67
C HIS A 98 5.36 14.22 -3.20
N HIS A 99 5.88 13.31 -2.39
CA HIS A 99 5.84 11.87 -2.64
C HIS A 99 4.67 11.29 -1.83
N PRO A 100 3.64 10.72 -2.50
CA PRO A 100 2.51 10.09 -1.81
C PRO A 100 2.96 8.90 -0.95
N ALA A 101 2.13 8.53 0.03
CA ALA A 101 2.37 7.35 0.86
C ALA A 101 2.33 6.06 0.01
N HIS A 102 3.08 5.05 0.45
CA HIS A 102 3.09 3.72 -0.14
C HIS A 102 2.59 2.66 0.84
N ILE A 103 1.96 1.63 0.28
CA ILE A 103 1.74 0.35 0.92
C ILE A 103 2.65 -0.66 0.24
N LEU A 104 3.34 -1.47 1.03
CA LEU A 104 4.02 -2.67 0.58
C LEU A 104 3.49 -3.85 1.40
N ALA A 105 3.01 -4.90 0.75
CA ALA A 105 2.60 -6.10 1.45
C ALA A 105 3.05 -7.36 0.70
N TYR A 106 3.47 -8.38 1.43
CA TYR A 106 4.06 -9.57 0.85
C TYR A 106 3.98 -10.78 1.78
N TYR A 107 3.96 -11.97 1.18
CA TYR A 107 4.10 -13.21 1.94
C TYR A 107 5.55 -13.45 2.36
N SER A 108 5.75 -13.81 3.62
CA SER A 108 7.05 -14.19 4.19
C SER A 108 6.89 -15.28 5.26
N LEU A 109 7.64 -16.36 5.14
CA LEU A 109 7.76 -17.37 6.19
C LEU A 109 8.68 -16.92 7.34
N ALA A 110 9.49 -15.89 7.13
CA ALA A 110 10.39 -15.34 8.14
C ALA A 110 9.68 -14.38 9.11
N GLY A 111 8.40 -14.08 8.88
CA GLY A 111 7.68 -13.03 9.59
C GLY A 111 8.13 -11.63 9.15
N GLN A 112 7.87 -10.63 9.99
CA GLN A 112 8.31 -9.26 9.76
C GLN A 112 9.84 -9.14 9.84
N ARG A 113 10.41 -8.29 9.00
CA ARG A 113 11.84 -7.95 9.04
C ARG A 113 12.17 -7.17 10.32
N SER A 114 13.44 -7.13 10.71
CA SER A 114 13.89 -6.42 11.93
C SER A 114 14.71 -5.15 11.64
N ASP A 115 15.02 -4.90 10.37
CA ASP A 115 15.90 -3.85 9.88
C ASP A 115 15.12 -2.74 9.15
N PHE A 116 13.97 -2.35 9.70
CA PHE A 116 13.19 -1.23 9.17
C PHE A 116 13.96 0.09 9.31
N PRO A 117 14.06 0.91 8.25
CA PRO A 117 14.47 2.30 8.43
C PRO A 117 13.37 3.10 9.14
N ASP A 118 13.73 4.22 9.77
CA ASP A 118 12.79 5.10 10.50
C ASP A 118 11.62 5.63 9.63
N THR A 119 11.73 5.51 8.32
CA THR A 119 10.72 5.94 7.34
C THR A 119 9.70 4.84 6.99
N VAL A 120 9.81 3.65 7.57
CA VAL A 120 8.90 2.52 7.29
C VAL A 120 8.21 2.12 8.59
N VAL A 121 6.87 2.05 8.54
CA VAL A 121 6.04 1.65 9.67
C VAL A 121 5.46 0.27 9.38
N PRO A 122 5.91 -0.80 10.06
CA PRO A 122 5.26 -2.10 9.95
C PRO A 122 3.88 -2.06 10.60
N LEU A 123 2.91 -2.70 9.97
CA LEU A 123 1.59 -2.97 10.55
C LEU A 123 1.57 -4.39 11.10
N ASP A 124 1.51 -4.51 12.42
CA ASP A 124 1.39 -5.79 13.12
C ASP A 124 -0.03 -5.93 13.73
N PRO A 125 -0.87 -6.86 13.26
CA PRO A 125 -2.18 -7.13 13.84
C PRO A 125 -2.13 -7.45 15.34
N ALA A 126 -1.06 -8.06 15.84
CA ALA A 126 -0.92 -8.43 17.25
C ALA A 126 -0.79 -7.21 18.16
N THR A 127 -0.32 -6.06 17.64
CA THR A 127 -0.23 -4.81 18.41
C THR A 127 -1.57 -4.12 18.64
N PHE A 128 -2.64 -4.60 17.99
CA PHE A 128 -3.99 -4.04 18.08
C PHE A 128 -4.98 -4.91 18.86
N VAL A 129 -4.51 -6.02 19.43
CA VAL A 129 -5.29 -6.78 20.41
C VAL A 129 -5.08 -6.10 21.77
N GLU A 130 -5.92 -5.12 22.09
CA GLU A 130 -6.02 -4.62 23.47
C GLU A 130 -6.65 -5.71 24.38
N PRO A 131 -6.25 -5.78 25.67
CA PRO A 131 -6.69 -6.82 26.62
C PRO A 131 -8.18 -6.76 27.00
#